data_AF-A0A377LRG0-F1
#
_entry.id   AF-A0A377LRG0-F1
#
_cell.length_a   1.000
_cell.length_b   1.000
_cell.length_c   1.000
_cell.angle_alpha   90.00
_cell.angle_beta   90.00
_cell.angle_gamma   90.00
#
_symmetry.space_group_name_H-M   'P 1'
#
loop_
_entity.id
_entity.type
_entity.pdbx_description
1 polymer ?
#
loop_
_entity_poly.entity_id
_entity_poly.type
_entity_poly.pdbx_seq_one_letter_code
_entity_poly.pdbx_strand_id
1 'polypeptide(L)'
;MPACCAISSSTTRGVVNHSELTLLEESLKALPWESLLENPRLVLLQAWLMQSQHRYSEVNTLLARAEQEMESDMDTTLHGEFNALRAQVAINDGDPEEAERLAMVALDELPLANFYSRIVATSVHGEVLHCKGELTRSLSLMQQTEQMARRHDVWHYALWSLIQQAKFYLLRGSCRRPGESGKGVPADSRTAS
;
A
#
# COMPACT_ATOMS: atom_id res chain seq x y z
N MET A 1 -16.60 4.19 2.30
CA MET A 1 -15.67 3.57 3.27
C MET A 1 -14.78 2.62 2.50
N PRO A 2 -13.51 2.97 2.22
CA PRO A 2 -12.65 2.07 1.46
C PRO A 2 -12.31 0.88 2.35
N ALA A 3 -12.47 -0.32 1.81
CA ALA A 3 -12.20 -1.60 2.46
C ALA A 3 -10.70 -1.83 2.79
N CYS A 4 -9.87 -0.78 2.83
CA CYS A 4 -8.42 -0.85 3.01
C CYS A 4 -7.99 -1.17 4.44
N CYS A 5 -8.76 -0.80 5.47
CA CYS A 5 -8.34 -1.03 6.86
C CYS A 5 -8.57 -2.45 7.40
N ALA A 6 -9.42 -3.27 6.77
CA ALA A 6 -9.92 -4.50 7.43
C ALA A 6 -9.14 -5.79 7.12
N ILE A 7 -8.29 -5.83 6.08
CA ILE A 7 -7.67 -7.09 5.63
C ILE A 7 -6.18 -7.19 6.01
N SER A 8 -5.55 -6.10 6.47
CA SER A 8 -4.14 -6.13 6.90
C SER A 8 -3.92 -6.81 8.26
N SER A 9 -4.97 -7.19 8.99
CA SER A 9 -4.86 -7.56 10.40
C SER A 9 -5.09 -9.04 10.74
N SER A 10 -5.38 -9.95 9.80
CA SER A 10 -5.81 -11.31 10.22
C SER A 10 -5.06 -12.53 9.72
N THR A 11 -4.34 -12.57 8.60
CA THR A 11 -3.73 -13.87 8.24
C THR A 11 -2.52 -13.76 7.32
N THR A 12 -1.41 -14.39 7.74
CA THR A 12 -0.14 -14.69 7.01
C THR A 12 1.10 -13.84 7.27
N ARG A 13 1.29 -13.36 8.50
CA ARG A 13 2.62 -13.36 9.12
C ARG A 13 2.45 -13.94 10.51
N GLY A 14 3.28 -14.92 10.88
CA GLY A 14 3.23 -15.57 12.19
C GLY A 14 3.08 -14.54 13.29
N VAL A 15 2.30 -14.88 14.31
CA VAL A 15 2.07 -14.13 15.56
C VAL A 15 3.33 -13.33 15.91
N VAL A 16 3.41 -12.08 15.46
CA VAL A 16 4.24 -11.11 16.17
C VAL A 16 3.37 -10.83 17.37
N ASN A 17 3.75 -11.42 18.50
CA ASN A 17 3.00 -11.30 19.73
C ASN A 17 2.72 -9.80 19.94
N HIS A 18 1.50 -9.42 20.31
CA HIS A 18 1.22 -8.00 20.65
C HIS A 18 2.28 -7.46 21.63
N SER A 19 2.82 -8.33 22.50
CA SER A 19 3.94 -8.04 23.39
C SER A 19 5.25 -7.63 22.70
N GLU A 20 5.58 -8.18 21.53
CA GLU A 20 6.83 -7.85 20.80
C GLU A 20 6.74 -6.50 20.09
N LEU A 21 5.57 -6.17 19.51
CA LEU A 21 5.34 -4.83 18.94
C LEU A 21 5.29 -3.76 20.02
N THR A 22 4.63 -4.05 21.15
CA THR A 22 4.63 -3.16 22.31
C THR A 22 6.05 -2.97 22.84
N LEU A 23 6.82 -4.05 23.00
CA LEU A 23 8.21 -3.97 23.44
C LEU A 23 9.08 -3.15 22.49
N LEU A 24 8.90 -3.32 21.17
CA LEU A 24 9.60 -2.50 20.18
C LEU A 24 9.21 -1.02 20.28
N GLU A 25 7.92 -0.73 20.43
CA GLU A 25 7.44 0.64 20.59
C GLU A 25 8.01 1.29 21.85
N GLU A 26 7.98 0.58 22.98
CA GLU A 26 8.54 1.02 24.26
C GLU A 26 10.05 1.23 24.14
N SER A 27 10.75 0.31 23.47
CA SER A 27 12.19 0.42 23.25
C SER A 27 12.55 1.65 22.42
N LEU A 28 11.81 1.93 21.33
CA LEU A 28 12.02 3.12 20.50
C LEU A 28 11.68 4.41 21.26
N LYS A 29 10.63 4.41 22.08
CA LYS A 29 10.25 5.56 22.92
C LYS A 29 11.26 5.83 24.05
N ALA A 30 11.98 4.81 24.51
CA ALA A 30 12.99 4.94 25.55
C ALA A 30 14.32 5.53 25.03
N LEU A 31 14.53 5.56 23.71
CA LEU A 31 15.72 6.17 23.13
C LEU A 31 15.63 7.70 23.20
N PRO A 32 16.75 8.40 23.52
CA PRO A 32 16.85 9.84 23.35
C PRO A 32 16.54 10.25 21.91
N TRP A 33 15.95 11.42 21.74
CA TRP A 33 15.59 11.93 20.42
C TRP A 33 16.83 12.13 19.53
N GLU A 34 17.93 12.58 20.12
CA GLU A 34 19.21 12.78 19.47
C GLU A 34 19.73 11.47 18.86
N SER A 35 19.56 10.34 19.56
CA SER A 35 19.94 9.01 19.05
C SER A 35 19.07 8.54 17.88
N LEU A 36 17.80 8.99 17.83
CA LEU A 36 16.92 8.73 16.68
C LEU A 36 17.36 9.55 15.46
N LEU A 37 17.81 10.79 15.66
CA LEU A 37 18.32 11.64 14.58
C LEU A 37 19.70 11.19 14.05
N GLU A 38 20.58 10.68 14.92
CA GLU A 38 21.86 10.07 14.52
C GLU A 38 21.66 8.83 13.64
N ASN A 39 20.52 8.14 13.77
CA ASN A 39 20.16 7.00 12.94
C ASN A 39 18.71 7.11 12.44
N PRO A 40 18.47 7.86 11.34
CA PRO A 40 17.12 8.13 10.83
C PRO A 40 16.31 6.89 10.43
N ARG A 41 16.96 5.72 10.27
CA ARG A 41 16.25 4.45 10.07
C ARG A 41 15.42 4.05 11.30
N LEU A 42 15.81 4.48 12.49
CA LEU A 42 15.02 4.28 13.71
C LEU A 42 13.76 5.14 13.70
N VAL A 43 13.85 6.38 13.21
CA VAL A 43 12.67 7.24 12.95
C VAL A 43 11.74 6.56 11.96
N LEU A 44 12.29 6.06 10.84
CA LEU A 44 11.50 5.37 9.83
C LEU A 44 10.81 4.11 10.41
N LEU A 45 11.51 3.32 11.22
CA LEU A 45 10.95 2.15 11.90
C LEU A 45 9.80 2.52 12.84
N GLN A 46 9.97 3.57 13.63
CA GLN A 46 8.93 4.09 14.52
C GLN A 46 7.71 4.57 13.72
N ALA A 47 7.94 5.25 12.59
CA ALA A 47 6.90 5.74 11.71
C ALA A 47 6.12 4.59 11.04
N TRP A 48 6.78 3.53 10.59
CA TRP A 48 6.11 2.31 10.11
C TRP A 48 5.24 1.65 11.18
N LEU A 49 5.73 1.61 12.41
CA LEU A 49 4.97 1.06 13.53
C LEU A 49 3.70 1.88 13.80
N MET A 50 3.81 3.21 13.84
CA MET A 50 2.67 4.12 13.99
C MET A 50 1.66 3.95 12.84
N GLN A 51 2.13 3.86 11.60
CA GLN A 51 1.27 3.65 10.43
C GLN A 51 0.49 2.33 10.54
N SER A 52 1.13 1.25 10.99
CA SER A 52 0.47 -0.05 11.18
C SER A 52 -0.63 -0.03 12.26
N GLN A 53 -0.57 0.95 13.17
CA GLN A 53 -1.56 1.20 14.22
C GLN A 53 -2.60 2.26 13.81
N HIS A 54 -2.65 2.66 12.54
CA HIS A 54 -3.54 3.69 12.00
C HIS A 54 -3.32 5.11 12.57
N ARG A 55 -2.13 5.39 13.12
CA ARG A 55 -1.76 6.69 13.70
C ARG A 55 -1.16 7.64 12.65
N TYR A 56 -1.89 7.86 11.56
CA TYR A 56 -1.43 8.56 10.35
C TYR A 56 -0.94 9.99 10.59
N SER A 57 -1.66 10.77 11.40
CA SER A 57 -1.27 12.15 11.74
C SER A 57 0.04 12.21 12.52
N GLU A 58 0.26 11.24 13.42
CA GLU A 58 1.50 11.13 14.20
C GLU A 58 2.69 10.75 13.33
N VAL A 59 2.49 9.90 12.31
CA VAL A 59 3.52 9.57 11.32
C VAL A 59 4.03 10.83 10.62
N ASN A 60 3.12 11.64 10.08
CA ASN A 60 3.51 12.86 9.37
C ASN A 60 4.23 13.85 10.29
N THR A 61 3.76 13.98 11.53
CA THR A 61 4.38 14.85 12.55
C THR A 61 5.79 14.38 12.89
N LEU A 62 5.99 13.07 13.10
CA LEU A 62 7.28 12.47 13.41
C LEU A 62 8.29 12.68 12.27
N LEU A 63 7.89 12.39 11.03
CA LEU A 63 8.77 12.53 9.86
C LEU A 63 9.13 14.00 9.60
N ALA A 64 8.16 14.92 9.68
CA ALA A 64 8.41 16.34 9.51
C ALA A 64 9.37 16.89 10.58
N ARG A 65 9.20 16.45 11.83
CA ARG A 65 10.10 16.81 12.93
C ARG A 65 11.53 16.30 12.68
N ALA A 66 11.67 15.05 12.24
CA ALA A 66 12.98 14.49 11.93
C ALA A 66 13.67 15.25 10.79
N GLU A 67 12.96 15.56 9.71
CA GLU A 67 13.51 16.36 8.60
C GLU A 67 13.96 17.76 9.04
N GLN A 68 13.24 18.38 9.97
CA GLN A 68 13.56 19.72 10.47
C GLN A 68 14.76 19.72 11.43
N GLU A 69 14.89 18.70 12.27
CA GLU A 69 15.88 18.65 13.36
C GLU A 69 17.15 17.86 13.01
N MET A 70 17.16 17.13 11.89
CA MET A 70 18.38 16.47 11.39
C MET A 70 19.46 17.50 11.04
N GLU A 71 20.62 17.40 11.69
CA GLU A 71 21.77 18.29 11.43
C GLU A 71 22.50 17.97 10.11
N SER A 72 22.37 16.73 9.63
CA SER A 72 22.98 16.28 8.37
C SER A 72 21.99 16.39 7.22
N ASP A 73 22.50 16.75 6.04
CA ASP A 73 21.71 16.71 4.81
C ASP A 73 21.15 15.30 4.62
N MET A 74 19.82 15.21 4.57
CA MET A 74 19.12 13.97 4.30
C MET A 74 19.49 13.48 2.90
N ASP A 75 20.11 12.29 2.84
CA ASP A 75 20.39 11.67 1.54
C ASP A 75 19.07 11.38 0.80
N THR A 76 19.13 11.52 -0.52
CA THR A 76 18.07 11.21 -1.49
C THR A 76 17.41 9.85 -1.24
N THR A 77 18.18 8.82 -0.87
CA THR A 77 17.62 7.50 -0.57
C THR A 77 16.66 7.55 0.63
N LEU A 78 17.06 8.22 1.71
CA LEU A 78 16.27 8.34 2.93
C LEU A 78 15.01 9.19 2.69
N HIS A 79 15.14 10.27 1.93
CA HIS A 79 14.00 11.08 1.49
C HIS A 79 12.99 10.23 0.69
N GLY A 80 13.47 9.39 -0.22
CA GLY A 80 12.63 8.45 -0.95
C GLY A 80 11.91 7.45 -0.05
N GLU A 81 12.55 6.97 1.02
CA GLU A 81 11.94 6.09 2.01
C GLU A 81 10.84 6.79 2.82
N PHE A 82 11.09 8.04 3.23
CA PHE A 82 10.10 8.88 3.92
C PHE A 82 8.89 9.13 3.02
N ASN A 83 9.12 9.45 1.75
CA ASN A 83 8.06 9.69 0.78
C ASN A 83 7.26 8.43 0.47
N ALA A 84 7.88 7.25 0.41
CA ALA A 84 7.13 5.99 0.26
C ALA A 84 6.17 5.73 1.43
N LEU A 85 6.61 5.99 2.66
CA LEU A 85 5.77 5.88 3.85
C LEU A 85 4.66 6.94 3.85
N ARG A 86 4.98 8.21 3.58
CA ARG A 86 3.99 9.28 3.47
C ARG A 86 2.95 8.98 2.39
N ALA A 87 3.36 8.43 1.25
CA ALA A 87 2.45 8.02 0.19
C ALA A 87 1.46 6.96 0.68
N GLN A 88 1.95 5.97 1.43
CA GLN A 88 1.12 4.94 2.04
C GLN A 88 0.17 5.51 3.10
N VAL A 89 0.60 6.51 3.85
CA VAL A 89 -0.26 7.22 4.81
C VAL A 89 -1.35 8.00 4.07
N ALA A 90 -0.99 8.80 3.05
CA ALA A 90 -1.92 9.62 2.29
C ALA A 90 -3.02 8.79 1.62
N ILE A 91 -2.67 7.68 0.97
CA ILE A 91 -3.69 6.82 0.33
C ILE A 91 -4.64 6.19 1.36
N ASN A 92 -4.13 5.84 2.55
CA ASN A 92 -4.93 5.30 3.64
C ASN A 92 -5.82 6.35 4.31
N ASP A 93 -5.39 7.61 4.31
CA ASP A 93 -6.15 8.76 4.81
C ASP A 93 -7.16 9.31 3.76
N GLY A 94 -7.15 8.75 2.55
CA GLY A 94 -8.09 9.10 1.49
C GLY A 94 -7.66 10.28 0.62
N ASP A 95 -6.37 10.59 0.59
CA ASP A 95 -5.76 11.61 -0.27
C ASP A 95 -4.94 10.96 -1.41
N PRO A 96 -5.59 10.56 -2.52
CA PRO A 96 -4.91 9.92 -3.65
C PRO A 96 -4.03 10.87 -4.45
N GLU A 97 -4.26 12.19 -4.40
CA GLU A 97 -3.46 13.17 -5.14
C GLU A 97 -2.09 13.34 -4.48
N GLU A 98 -2.07 13.54 -3.16
CA GLU A 98 -0.82 13.62 -2.41
C GLU A 98 -0.09 12.27 -2.40
N ALA A 99 -0.82 11.16 -2.28
CA ALA A 99 -0.25 9.82 -2.37
C ALA A 99 0.49 9.59 -3.69
N GLU A 100 -0.06 10.06 -4.82
CA GLU A 100 0.59 9.93 -6.11
C GLU A 100 1.88 10.76 -6.18
N ARG A 101 1.81 12.02 -5.76
CA ARG A 101 2.95 12.93 -5.79
C ARG A 101 4.12 12.33 -5.00
N LEU A 102 3.85 11.87 -3.79
CA LEU A 102 4.85 11.26 -2.91
C LEU A 102 5.38 9.92 -3.45
N ALA A 103 4.51 9.05 -3.96
CA ALA A 103 4.92 7.77 -4.54
C ALA A 103 5.82 7.96 -5.76
N MET A 104 5.53 8.95 -6.61
CA MET A 104 6.34 9.24 -7.78
C MET A 104 7.72 9.78 -7.40
N VAL A 105 7.81 10.69 -6.43
CA VAL A 105 9.10 11.17 -5.90
C VAL A 105 9.89 10.01 -5.32
N ALA A 106 9.26 9.16 -4.49
CA ALA A 106 9.92 7.99 -3.92
C ALA A 106 10.47 7.05 -5.00
N LEU A 107 9.70 6.77 -6.06
CA LEU A 107 10.14 5.87 -7.14
C LEU A 107 11.29 6.44 -7.98
N ASP A 108 11.42 7.76 -8.07
CA ASP A 108 12.52 8.44 -8.76
C ASP A 108 13.81 8.41 -7.92
N GLU A 109 13.70 8.65 -6.62
CA GLU A 109 14.85 8.73 -5.70
C GLU A 109 15.36 7.36 -5.21
N LEU A 110 14.46 6.39 -5.03
CA LEU A 110 14.83 5.11 -4.43
C LEU A 110 15.67 4.24 -5.37
N PRO A 111 16.88 3.80 -4.96
CA PRO A 111 17.64 2.84 -5.75
C PRO A 111 16.95 1.48 -5.78
N LEU A 112 17.23 0.67 -6.81
CA LEU A 112 16.60 -0.65 -7.00
C LEU A 112 16.82 -1.61 -5.82
N ALA A 113 17.89 -1.41 -5.04
CA ALA A 113 18.19 -2.19 -3.84
C ALA A 113 17.22 -1.94 -2.68
N ASN A 114 16.53 -0.78 -2.62
CA ASN A 114 15.55 -0.46 -1.58
C ASN A 114 14.19 -1.06 -1.91
N PHE A 115 14.16 -2.39 -2.03
CA PHE A 115 13.01 -3.14 -2.52
C PHE A 115 11.73 -2.88 -1.72
N TYR A 116 11.81 -2.77 -0.39
CA TYR A 116 10.62 -2.60 0.46
C TYR A 116 9.89 -1.29 0.14
N SER A 117 10.58 -0.15 0.23
CA SER A 117 10.00 1.17 -0.06
C SER A 117 9.56 1.29 -1.52
N ARG A 118 10.27 0.66 -2.47
CA ARG A 118 9.83 0.61 -3.87
C ARG A 118 8.56 -0.24 -4.06
N ILE A 119 8.41 -1.37 -3.35
CA ILE A 119 7.18 -2.17 -3.35
C ILE A 119 6.01 -1.32 -2.85
N VAL A 120 6.19 -0.61 -1.72
CA VAL A 120 5.17 0.29 -1.17
C VAL A 120 4.78 1.35 -2.20
N ALA A 121 5.74 2.13 -2.70
CA ALA A 121 5.44 3.23 -3.62
C ALA A 121 4.77 2.74 -4.93
N THR A 122 5.18 1.56 -5.44
CA THR A 122 4.53 0.92 -6.60
C THR A 122 3.10 0.50 -6.30
N SER A 123 2.85 -0.09 -5.12
CA SER A 123 1.52 -0.46 -4.66
C SER A 123 0.61 0.77 -4.56
N VAL A 124 1.07 1.81 -3.86
CA VAL A 124 0.34 3.07 -3.68
C VAL A 124 -0.01 3.68 -5.02
N HIS A 125 0.93 3.73 -5.97
CA HIS A 125 0.64 4.25 -7.30
C HIS A 125 -0.44 3.44 -8.02
N GLY A 126 -0.41 2.10 -7.92
CA GLY A 126 -1.48 1.26 -8.47
C GLY A 126 -2.85 1.50 -7.83
N GLU A 127 -2.90 1.81 -6.53
CA GLU A 127 -4.14 2.17 -5.81
C GLU A 127 -4.66 3.55 -6.23
N VAL A 128 -3.78 4.53 -6.40
CA VAL A 128 -4.14 5.84 -6.97
C VAL A 128 -4.78 5.66 -8.35
N LEU A 129 -4.16 4.88 -9.23
CA LEU A 129 -4.71 4.62 -10.57
C LEU A 129 -6.06 3.89 -10.49
N HIS A 130 -6.26 3.04 -9.48
CA HIS A 130 -7.57 2.44 -9.21
C HIS A 130 -8.61 3.51 -8.87
N CYS A 131 -8.29 4.42 -7.94
CA CYS A 131 -9.14 5.54 -7.54
C CYS A 131 -9.50 6.45 -8.73
N LYS A 132 -8.56 6.66 -9.66
CA LYS A 132 -8.78 7.43 -10.90
C LYS A 132 -9.57 6.70 -11.97
N GLY A 133 -9.88 5.41 -11.79
CA GLY A 133 -10.55 4.58 -12.78
C GLY A 133 -9.64 4.09 -13.92
N GLU A 134 -8.33 4.27 -13.81
CA GLU A 134 -7.32 3.77 -14.77
C GLU A 134 -7.03 2.28 -14.53
N LEU A 135 -8.09 1.46 -14.57
CA LEU A 135 -8.11 0.08 -14.08
C LEU A 135 -7.06 -0.83 -14.75
N THR A 136 -6.80 -0.68 -16.05
CA THR A 136 -5.79 -1.49 -16.76
C THR A 136 -4.37 -1.18 -16.29
N ARG A 137 -4.04 0.10 -16.07
CA ARG A 137 -2.71 0.50 -15.57
C ARG A 137 -2.55 0.13 -14.11
N SER A 138 -3.60 0.34 -13.31
CA SER A 138 -3.68 -0.14 -11.93
C SER A 138 -3.38 -1.65 -11.84
N LEU A 139 -4.00 -2.47 -12.69
CA LEU A 139 -3.74 -3.92 -12.72
C LEU A 139 -2.26 -4.23 -12.99
N SER A 140 -1.65 -3.54 -13.98
CA SER A 140 -0.24 -3.74 -14.31
C SER A 140 0.67 -3.44 -13.12
N LEU A 141 0.39 -2.37 -12.37
CA LEU A 141 1.16 -2.03 -11.18
C LEU A 141 0.93 -3.01 -10.03
N MET A 142 -0.29 -3.54 -9.87
CA MET A 142 -0.57 -4.57 -8.88
C MET A 142 0.15 -5.89 -9.20
N GLN A 143 0.24 -6.27 -10.48
CA GLN A 143 1.01 -7.44 -10.91
C GLN A 143 2.52 -7.25 -10.68
N GLN A 144 3.02 -6.05 -10.96
CA GLN A 144 4.41 -5.69 -10.68
C GLN A 144 4.71 -5.73 -9.17
N THR A 145 3.83 -5.15 -8.36
CA THR A 145 3.93 -5.15 -6.89
C THR A 145 3.96 -6.58 -6.35
N GLU A 146 3.07 -7.46 -6.85
CA GLU A 146 3.09 -8.88 -6.49
C GLU A 146 4.42 -9.54 -6.83
N GLN A 147 4.93 -9.35 -8.04
CA GLN A 147 6.18 -9.96 -8.49
C GLN A 147 7.37 -9.50 -7.63
N MET A 148 7.46 -8.20 -7.36
CA MET A 148 8.49 -7.63 -6.50
C MET A 148 8.37 -8.17 -5.07
N ALA A 149 7.17 -8.18 -4.51
CA ALA A 149 6.90 -8.64 -3.16
C ALA A 149 7.25 -10.13 -2.97
N ARG A 150 6.90 -10.99 -3.92
CA ARG A 150 7.25 -12.43 -3.88
C ARG A 150 8.75 -12.68 -3.96
N ARG A 151 9.49 -11.88 -4.74
CA ARG A 151 10.96 -12.03 -4.88
C ARG A 151 11.73 -11.69 -3.60
N HIS A 152 11.15 -10.85 -2.75
CA HIS A 152 11.77 -10.33 -1.54
C HIS A 152 11.04 -10.74 -0.26
N ASP A 153 10.20 -11.77 -0.31
CA ASP A 153 9.46 -12.32 0.83
C ASP A 153 8.57 -11.31 1.58
N VAL A 154 8.10 -10.27 0.88
CA VAL A 154 7.21 -9.23 1.42
C VAL A 154 5.75 -9.67 1.25
N TRP A 155 5.39 -10.80 1.87
CA TRP A 155 4.15 -11.54 1.59
C TRP A 155 2.85 -10.75 1.80
N HIS A 156 2.82 -9.81 2.74
CA HIS A 156 1.64 -8.96 2.96
C HIS A 156 1.32 -8.09 1.74
N TYR A 157 2.33 -7.52 1.07
CA TYR A 157 2.12 -6.78 -0.18
C TYR A 157 1.78 -7.69 -1.36
N ALA A 158 2.31 -8.93 -1.39
CA ALA A 158 1.90 -9.91 -2.39
C ALA A 158 0.40 -10.25 -2.24
N LEU A 159 -0.06 -10.51 -1.01
CA LEU A 159 -1.47 -10.79 -0.71
C LEU A 159 -2.36 -9.58 -1.04
N TRP A 160 -1.95 -8.38 -0.62
CA TRP A 160 -2.64 -7.14 -0.95
C TRP A 160 -2.83 -6.97 -2.46
N SER A 161 -1.75 -7.13 -3.21
CA SER A 161 -1.75 -7.00 -4.67
C SER A 161 -2.70 -8.01 -5.32
N LEU A 162 -2.72 -9.26 -4.85
CA LEU A 162 -3.63 -10.29 -5.33
C LEU A 162 -5.11 -9.94 -5.07
N ILE A 163 -5.43 -9.37 -3.90
CA ILE A 163 -6.77 -8.89 -3.59
C ILE A 163 -7.19 -7.79 -4.56
N GLN A 164 -6.31 -6.82 -4.85
CA GLN A 164 -6.60 -5.74 -5.78
C GLN A 164 -6.80 -6.26 -7.21
N GLN A 165 -5.99 -7.22 -7.66
CA GLN A 165 -6.16 -7.89 -8.95
C GLN A 165 -7.50 -8.64 -9.03
N ALA A 166 -7.88 -9.37 -7.97
CA ALA A 166 -9.15 -10.10 -7.92
C ALA A 166 -10.36 -9.17 -8.08
N LYS A 167 -10.35 -8.00 -7.42
CA LYS A 167 -11.39 -6.97 -7.57
C LYS A 167 -11.52 -6.53 -9.04
N PHE A 168 -10.42 -6.29 -9.73
CA PHE A 168 -10.43 -5.94 -11.15
C PHE A 168 -11.10 -7.02 -12.01
N TYR A 169 -10.75 -8.30 -11.81
CA TYR A 169 -11.35 -9.40 -12.56
C TYR A 169 -12.84 -9.58 -12.28
N LEU A 170 -13.27 -9.38 -11.03
CA LEU A 170 -14.70 -9.41 -10.67
C LEU A 170 -15.47 -8.27 -11.35
N LEU A 171 -14.92 -7.07 -11.41
CA LEU A 171 -15.56 -5.93 -12.11
C LEU A 171 -15.69 -6.19 -13.61
N ARG A 172 -14.70 -6.82 -14.24
CA ARG A 172 -14.78 -7.23 -15.65
C ARG A 172 -15.73 -8.39 -15.90
N GLY A 173 -15.75 -9.38 -15.02
CA GLY A 173 -16.68 -10.52 -15.08
C GLY A 173 -18.14 -10.10 -14.87
N SER A 174 -18.37 -9.05 -14.08
CA SER A 174 -19.69 -8.44 -13.87
C SER A 174 -20.16 -7.58 -15.05
N CYS A 175 -19.27 -7.28 -16.00
CA CYS A 175 -19.59 -6.56 -17.23
C CYS A 175 -20.22 -7.50 -18.27
N ARG A 176 -21.28 -8.22 -17.88
CA ARG A 176 -22.26 -8.74 -18.83
C ARG A 176 -23.25 -7.60 -19.05
N ARG A 177 -23.18 -6.92 -20.20
CA ARG A 177 -24.14 -5.86 -20.56
C ARG A 177 -25.58 -6.35 -20.31
N PRO A 178 -26.41 -5.67 -19.52
CA PRO A 178 -27.84 -5.87 -19.58
C PRO A 178 -28.32 -5.23 -20.90
N GLY A 179 -28.36 -6.04 -21.95
CA GLY A 179 -28.88 -5.62 -23.26
C GLY A 179 -27.93 -5.88 -24.43
N GLU A 180 -27.70 -7.14 -24.77
CA GLU A 180 -27.43 -7.57 -26.16
C GLU A 180 -27.77 -9.07 -26.29
N SER A 181 -29.08 -9.27 -26.46
CA SER A 181 -29.84 -10.30 -27.19
C SER A 181 -29.18 -11.56 -27.76
N GLY A 182 -29.90 -12.68 -27.53
CA GLY A 182 -30.12 -13.79 -28.47
C GLY A 182 -31.38 -14.56 -28.07
N LYS A 183 -32.58 -14.05 -28.37
CA LYS A 183 -33.50 -14.57 -29.40
C LYS A 183 -33.59 -16.10 -29.49
N GLY A 184 -34.78 -16.62 -29.16
CA GLY A 184 -35.37 -17.80 -29.80
C GLY A 184 -35.44 -19.08 -28.96
N VAL A 185 -36.45 -19.21 -28.11
CA VAL A 185 -37.08 -20.52 -27.89
C VAL A 185 -38.42 -20.47 -28.62
N PRO A 186 -38.65 -21.24 -29.70
CA PRO A 186 -39.98 -21.36 -30.23
C PRO A 186 -40.83 -22.14 -29.21
N ALA A 187 -41.96 -21.56 -28.86
CA ALA A 187 -43.04 -22.27 -28.20
C ALA A 187 -43.53 -23.36 -29.15
N ASP A 188 -43.25 -24.62 -28.83
CA ASP A 188 -43.88 -25.73 -29.54
C ASP A 188 -45.17 -26.09 -28.80
N SER A 189 -46.27 -25.57 -29.34
CA SER A 189 -47.61 -26.07 -29.11
C SER A 189 -48.09 -26.71 -30.40
N ARG A 190 -48.24 -28.04 -30.40
CA ARG A 190 -49.14 -28.85 -31.24
C ARG A 190 -49.01 -30.34 -30.86
N THR A 191 -49.99 -30.89 -30.13
CA THR A 191 -51.14 -31.71 -30.61
C THR A 191 -50.82 -33.17 -30.94
N ALA A 192 -51.58 -34.05 -30.27
CA ALA A 192 -52.13 -35.33 -30.73
C ALA A 192 -51.17 -36.50 -31.01
N SER A 193 -51.21 -37.49 -30.11
CA SER A 193 -51.82 -38.81 -30.35
C SER A 193 -52.15 -39.49 -29.03
#